data_AF-A0A535ZQ06-F1
#
_entry.id   AF-A0A535ZQ06-F1
#
_cell.length_a   1.000
_cell.length_b   1.000
_cell.length_c   1.000
_cell.angle_alpha   90.00
_cell.angle_beta   90.00
_cell.angle_gamma   90.00
#
_symmetry.space_group_name_H-M   'P 1'
#
loop_
_entity.id
_entity.type
_entity.pdbx_description
1 polymer ?
#
loop_
_entity_poly.entity_id
_entity_poly.type
_entity_poly.pdbx_seq_one_letter_code
_entity_poly.pdbx_strand_id
1 'polypeptide(L)'
;MKITIQFIDGCPHLELAERRLRQALADIGREDVQITQQRIDSPEDAQRLDFRGSPTFLVNGRDPFAGGEAPASLGCLVYQTEEGIQGAPSVPQLRHVLRSSS
;
A
#
# COMPACT_ATOMS: atom_id res chain seq x y z
N MET A 1 2.11 13.93 -7.21
CA MET A 1 2.00 12.52 -6.77
C MET A 1 0.96 12.45 -5.67
N LYS A 2 0.00 11.52 -5.78
CA LYS A 2 -0.99 11.23 -4.75
C LYS A 2 -0.81 9.79 -4.28
N ILE A 3 -0.82 9.56 -2.98
CA ILE A 3 -0.69 8.20 -2.44
C ILE A 3 -1.91 7.87 -1.59
N THR A 4 -2.49 6.70 -1.81
CA THR A 4 -3.60 6.18 -1.01
C THR A 4 -3.21 4.84 -0.40
N ILE A 5 -3.44 4.66 0.90
CA ILE A 5 -3.38 3.35 1.55
C ILE A 5 -4.82 2.84 1.69
N GLN A 6 -5.12 1.74 1.01
CA GLN A 6 -6.39 1.04 1.16
C GLN A 6 -6.30 -0.04 2.24
N PHE A 7 -7.32 -0.15 3.07
CA PHE A 7 -7.33 -1.10 4.19
C PHE A 7 -8.77 -1.47 4.59
N ILE A 8 -8.95 -2.63 5.20
CA ILE A 8 -10.17 -3.05 5.89
C ILE A 8 -10.10 -2.69 7.37
N ASP A 9 -11.26 -2.65 8.02
CA ASP A 9 -11.34 -2.47 9.48
C ASP A 9 -10.52 -3.54 10.23
N GLY A 10 -9.80 -3.12 11.27
CA GLY A 10 -8.96 -4.02 12.06
C GLY A 10 -7.67 -4.50 11.38
N CYS A 11 -7.24 -3.94 10.25
CA CYS A 11 -5.97 -4.30 9.63
C CYS A 11 -4.77 -4.07 10.60
N PRO A 12 -4.05 -5.12 11.01
CA PRO A 12 -2.97 -4.99 12.01
C PRO A 12 -1.71 -4.33 11.45
N HIS A 13 -1.61 -4.20 10.13
CA HIS A 13 -0.39 -3.72 9.45
C HIS A 13 -0.48 -2.27 8.98
N LEU A 14 -1.62 -1.59 9.18
CA LEU A 14 -1.84 -0.23 8.69
C LEU A 14 -0.81 0.77 9.25
N GLU A 15 -0.57 0.74 10.56
CA GLU A 15 0.38 1.66 11.20
C GLU A 15 1.82 1.43 10.70
N LEU A 16 2.21 0.15 10.54
CA LEU A 16 3.51 -0.22 9.99
C LEU A 16 3.67 0.28 8.54
N ALA A 17 2.65 0.05 7.72
CA ALA A 17 2.60 0.50 6.33
C ALA A 17 2.74 2.02 6.21
N GLU A 18 1.98 2.77 7.00
CA GLU A 18 2.00 4.22 6.98
C GLU A 18 3.34 4.79 7.46
N ARG A 19 3.92 4.23 8.53
CA ARG A 19 5.24 4.63 9.03
C ARG A 19 6.32 4.41 7.97
N ARG A 20 6.35 3.24 7.33
CA ARG A 20 7.33 2.92 6.29
C ARG A 20 7.15 3.80 5.05
N LEU A 21 5.92 4.10 4.67
CA LEU A 21 5.62 5.00 3.56
C LEU A 21 6.13 6.42 3.83
N ARG A 22 5.87 6.96 5.02
CA ARG A 22 6.39 8.29 5.41
C ARG A 22 7.91 8.32 5.38
N GLN A 23 8.56 7.29 5.93
CA GLN A 23 10.01 7.20 5.89
C GLN A 23 10.53 7.15 4.44
N ALA A 24 9.90 6.37 3.56
CA ALA A 24 10.30 6.30 2.16
C ALA A 24 10.12 7.63 1.41
N LEU A 25 9.09 8.41 1.75
CA LEU A 25 8.88 9.76 1.20
C LEU A 25 9.93 10.75 1.69
N ALA A 26 10.26 10.71 2.99
CA ALA A 26 11.32 11.54 3.56
C ALA A 26 12.69 11.22 2.92
N ASP A 27 13.02 9.93 2.73
CA ASP A 27 14.23 9.45 2.06
C ASP A 27 14.40 9.98 0.62
N ILE A 28 13.33 10.44 -0.02
CA ILE A 28 13.35 10.99 -1.38
C ILE A 28 13.02 12.48 -1.44
N GLY A 29 12.93 13.15 -0.29
CA GLY A 29 12.62 14.57 -0.20
C GLY A 29 11.20 14.93 -0.66
N ARG A 30 10.23 14.01 -0.47
CA ARG A 30 8.83 14.15 -0.91
C ARG A 30 7.84 14.18 0.26
N GLU A 31 8.23 14.82 1.36
CA GLU A 31 7.38 15.02 2.54
C GLU A 31 6.15 15.89 2.25
N ASP A 32 6.14 16.60 1.11
CA ASP A 32 5.00 17.37 0.58
C ASP A 32 3.81 16.49 0.16
N VAL A 33 4.05 15.20 -0.08
CA VAL A 33 3.04 14.31 -0.65
C VAL A 33 2.00 13.91 0.39
N GLN A 34 0.74 14.23 0.11
CA GLN A 34 -0.37 13.82 0.95
C GLN A 34 -0.63 12.31 0.83
N ILE A 35 -0.67 11.64 1.98
CA ILE A 35 -1.09 10.25 2.13
C ILE A 35 -2.56 10.25 2.53
N THR A 36 -3.41 9.64 1.71
CA THR A 36 -4.82 9.40 2.02
C THR A 36 -5.01 7.98 2.52
N GLN A 37 -5.83 7.79 3.55
CA GLN A 37 -6.29 6.47 3.97
C GLN A 37 -7.69 6.24 3.42
N GLN A 38 -7.93 5.09 2.79
CA GLN A 38 -9.23 4.71 2.24
C GLN A 38 -9.66 3.37 2.81
N ARG A 39 -10.72 3.38 3.62
CA ARG A 39 -11.27 2.15 4.18
C ARG A 39 -12.13 1.42 3.15
N ILE A 40 -12.03 0.09 3.12
CA ILE A 40 -12.80 -0.82 2.28
C ILE A 40 -13.70 -1.64 3.21
N ASP A 41 -15.00 -1.40 3.15
CA ASP A 41 -15.96 -1.91 4.14
C ASP A 41 -16.80 -3.08 3.61
N SER A 42 -16.75 -3.37 2.31
CA SER A 42 -17.62 -4.35 1.67
C SER A 42 -16.94 -5.13 0.54
N PRO A 43 -17.37 -6.37 0.24
CA PRO A 43 -16.92 -7.10 -0.94
C PRO A 43 -17.22 -6.36 -2.26
N GLU A 44 -18.33 -5.61 -2.31
CA GLU A 44 -18.71 -4.79 -3.45
C GLU A 44 -17.72 -3.65 -3.67
N ASP A 45 -17.31 -2.96 -2.60
CA ASP A 45 -16.24 -1.96 -2.67
C ASP A 45 -14.93 -2.59 -3.08
N ALA A 46 -14.62 -3.78 -2.55
CA ALA A 46 -13.39 -4.47 -2.88
C ALA A 46 -13.31 -4.79 -4.38
N GLN A 47 -14.40 -5.28 -4.98
CA GLN A 47 -14.47 -5.52 -6.43
C GLN A 47 -14.40 -4.22 -7.23
N ARG A 48 -15.19 -3.21 -6.85
CA ARG A 48 -15.27 -1.92 -7.55
C ARG A 48 -13.92 -1.20 -7.61
N LEU A 49 -13.08 -1.40 -6.60
CA LEU A 49 -11.80 -0.74 -6.43
C LEU A 49 -10.59 -1.63 -6.77
N ASP A 50 -10.83 -2.84 -7.28
CA ASP A 50 -9.80 -3.89 -7.48
C ASP A 50 -8.92 -4.10 -6.24
N PHE A 51 -9.54 -4.05 -5.06
CA PHE A 51 -8.88 -4.18 -3.77
C PHE A 51 -8.55 -5.65 -3.49
N ARG A 52 -7.25 -5.95 -3.45
CA ARG A 52 -6.75 -7.33 -3.31
C ARG A 52 -6.50 -7.72 -1.86
N GLY A 53 -6.41 -6.76 -0.96
CA GLY A 53 -6.30 -6.97 0.47
C GLY A 53 -5.56 -5.84 1.18
N SER A 54 -5.51 -5.89 2.51
CA SER A 54 -4.94 -4.82 3.33
C SER A 54 -3.49 -5.10 3.74
N PRO A 55 -2.63 -4.08 3.83
CA PRO A 55 -2.79 -2.75 3.24
C PRO A 55 -2.43 -2.77 1.75
N THR A 56 -3.16 -2.07 0.88
CA THR A 56 -2.79 -1.84 -0.53
C THR A 56 -2.29 -0.41 -0.71
N PHE A 57 -1.23 -0.21 -1.49
CA PHE A 57 -0.65 1.11 -1.76
C PHE A 57 -0.98 1.54 -3.18
N LEU A 58 -1.76 2.60 -3.35
CA LEU A 58 -2.02 3.20 -4.66
C LEU A 58 -1.16 4.44 -4.84
N VAL A 59 -0.25 4.38 -5.81
CA VAL A 59 0.53 5.54 -6.27
C VAL A 59 -0.11 6.08 -7.53
N ASN A 60 -0.63 7.30 -7.48
CA ASN A 60 -1.43 7.90 -8.54
C ASN A 60 -2.59 6.99 -9.02
N GLY A 61 -3.19 6.23 -8.08
CA GLY A 61 -4.30 5.31 -8.35
C GLY A 61 -3.89 3.91 -8.82
N ARG A 62 -2.59 3.60 -8.94
CA ARG A 62 -2.09 2.28 -9.36
C ARG A 62 -1.34 1.60 -8.22
N ASP A 63 -1.61 0.31 -8.02
CA ASP A 63 -0.81 -0.52 -7.11
C ASP A 63 0.51 -0.95 -7.78
N PRO A 64 1.68 -0.49 -7.31
CA PRO A 64 2.97 -0.88 -7.88
C PRO A 64 3.44 -2.27 -7.38
N PHE A 65 2.77 -2.84 -6.39
CA PHE A 65 3.07 -4.14 -5.79
C PHE A 65 2.10 -5.24 -6.23
N ALA A 66 1.14 -4.92 -7.09
CA ALA A 66 0.21 -5.88 -7.67
C ALA A 66 0.97 -6.99 -8.42
N GLY A 67 1.17 -8.13 -7.77
CA GLY A 67 1.72 -9.34 -8.37
C GLY A 67 0.61 -10.22 -8.95
N GLY A 68 0.54 -10.33 -10.28
CA GLY A 68 -0.38 -11.24 -10.97
C GLY A 68 -1.87 -10.92 -10.80
N GLU A 69 -2.72 -11.85 -11.24
CA GLU A 69 -4.18 -11.80 -11.05
C GLU A 69 -4.55 -12.47 -9.72
N ALA A 70 -4.45 -11.72 -8.63
CA ALA A 70 -5.06 -12.12 -7.36
C ALA A 70 -6.50 -11.55 -7.31
N PRO A 71 -7.52 -12.36 -6.98
CA PRO A 71 -8.89 -11.87 -6.88
C PRO A 71 -9.01 -10.84 -5.74
N ALA A 72 -9.98 -9.93 -5.88
CA ALA A 72 -10.32 -9.00 -4.82
C ALA A 72 -10.69 -9.76 -3.53
N SER A 73 -10.16 -9.33 -2.39
CA SER A 73 -10.37 -10.01 -1.11
C SER A 73 -10.44 -9.02 0.06
N LEU A 74 -11.30 -9.29 1.04
CA LEU A 74 -11.30 -8.61 2.35
C LEU A 74 -10.28 -9.27 3.30
N GLY A 75 -9.11 -9.62 2.78
CA GLY A 75 -8.02 -10.26 3.53
C GLY A 75 -6.87 -9.31 3.84
N CYS A 76 -5.87 -9.82 4.55
CA CYS A 76 -4.58 -9.14 4.69
C CYS A 76 -3.60 -9.64 3.61
N LEU A 77 -2.89 -8.70 2.98
CA LEU A 77 -1.76 -9.00 2.12
C LEU A 77 -0.49 -9.20 2.95
N VAL A 78 0.41 -9.98 2.36
CA VAL A 78 1.78 -10.12 2.82
C VAL A 78 2.73 -9.80 1.69
N TYR A 79 3.89 -9.28 2.04
CA TYR A 79 4.90 -8.77 1.13
C TYR A 79 6.20 -9.52 1.38
N GLN A 80 6.82 -9.99 0.29
CA GLN A 80 8.17 -10.52 0.37
C GLN A 80 9.15 -9.34 0.48
N THR A 81 9.83 -9.25 1.61
CA THR A 81 10.86 -8.23 1.89
C THR A 81 12.22 -8.88 2.05
N GLU A 82 13.25 -8.05 2.14
CA GLU A 82 14.62 -8.45 2.42
C GLU A 82 14.77 -9.16 3.78
N GLU A 83 13.87 -8.88 4.73
CA GLU A 83 13.83 -9.50 6.06
C GLU A 83 12.81 -10.67 6.14
N GLY A 84 12.29 -11.12 5.00
CA GLY A 84 11.28 -12.17 4.91
C GLY A 84 9.86 -11.65 4.65
N ILE A 85 8.86 -12.51 4.88
CA ILE A 85 7.45 -12.18 4.64
C ILE A 85 6.94 -11.25 5.75
N GLN A 86 6.37 -10.10 5.37
CA GLN A 86 5.86 -9.11 6.31
C GLN A 86 4.52 -8.50 5.87
N GLY A 87 3.82 -7.84 6.80
CA GLY A 87 2.52 -7.23 6.56
C GLY A 87 2.51 -5.93 5.75
N ALA A 88 3.68 -5.44 5.33
CA ALA A 88 3.84 -4.26 4.49
C ALA A 88 5.16 -4.35 3.70
N PRO A 89 5.28 -3.70 2.52
CA PRO A 89 6.54 -3.58 1.82
C PRO A 89 7.63 -2.94 2.69
N SER A 90 8.89 -3.21 2.39
CA SER A 90 10.00 -2.57 3.08
C SER A 90 10.17 -1.10 2.64
N VAL A 91 10.86 -0.31 3.46
CA VAL A 91 11.20 1.09 3.10
C VAL A 91 11.99 1.17 1.79
N PRO A 92 13.02 0.33 1.54
CA PRO A 92 13.69 0.29 0.24
C PRO A 92 12.77 0.01 -0.95
N GLN A 93 11.83 -0.93 -0.82
CA GLN A 93 10.85 -1.25 -1.86
C GLN A 93 9.91 -0.08 -2.14
N LEU A 94 9.35 0.54 -1.10
CA LEU A 94 8.52 1.75 -1.23
C LEU A 94 9.29 2.88 -1.90
N ARG A 95 10.52 3.12 -1.47
CA ARG A 95 11.39 4.13 -2.07
C ARG A 95 11.64 3.88 -3.55
N HIS A 96 11.85 2.62 -3.94
CA HIS A 96 12.06 2.25 -5.34
C HIS A 96 10.84 2.61 -6.21
N VAL A 97 9.64 2.20 -5.81
CA VAL A 97 8.42 2.45 -6.59
C VAL A 97 8.02 3.94 -6.60
N LEU A 98 8.31 4.68 -5.53
CA LEU A 98 8.03 6.12 -5.46
C LEU A 98 8.94 6.95 -6.37
N ARG A 99 10.19 6.53 -6.55
CA ARG A 99 11.13 7.19 -7.49
C ARG A 99 10.74 6.98 -8.95
N SER A 100 10.16 5.82 -9.28
CA SER A 100 9.74 5.51 -10.65
C SER A 100 8.38 6.10 -11.04
N SER A 101 7.64 6.70 -10.10
CA SER A 101 6.27 7.18 -10.28
C SER A 101 6.16 8.70 -10.54
N SER A 102 7.14 9.27 -11.26
CA SER A 102 7.20 10.72 -11.59
C SER A 102 5.98 11.22 -12.35
#